data_AF-A0AA89C160-F1
#
_entry.id   AF-A0AA89C160-F1
#
_cell.length_a   1.000
_cell.length_b   1.000
_cell.length_c   1.000
_cell.angle_alpha   90.00
_cell.angle_beta   90.00
_cell.angle_gamma   90.00
#
_symmetry.space_group_name_H-M   'P 1'
#
loop_
_entity.id
_entity.type
_entity.pdbx_description
1 polymer ?
#
loop_
_entity_poly.entity_id
_entity_poly.type
_entity_poly.pdbx_seq_one_letter_code
_entity_poly.pdbx_strand_id
1 'polypeptide(L)'
;MQKQKADKHGKRRIREKERQRTTQKHQTQRTTHKPTGQWATGADLGRPSATEIAEENMNISTMYTRWGRATCPSHADTVYSGFVGGSHYTNKGGSAEPLCMPKDPEWGIYTDGTDGDKAYLYGAEYEFDTLTDSRKSIHDTDVLCAVCKVNRRTATMMLPARRNCYDDWNKEYEGYLMAAYHNHYREKFICVDEKPEGLHGTQTDSNFDTNTGTCKDILQGYMTGQMTAALGSLQVENLRKEFQIILEKQEQEIALLKKDLADLKMIEENINVSTIYTRWGRTTCPTNADTVYSGFVGGSHYTNKGGSAEPLCMPKDPEWGIYTDGTDGDKAFLHGAEYEFSTLTDSRKSLHSNDVPCVVCKVNGRSATMMLPARRNCYTGWSKEYEGYLVASHHNQNREKFICVDEKPEGLHGSQSNNDGYLLYAVEGICGSLPCPPYVNGRELTCVVCSF
;
A
#
# COMPACT_ATOMS: atom_id res chain seq x y z
N MET A 1 87.55 21.71 9.54
CA MET A 1 86.17 22.26 9.58
C MET A 1 86.22 23.69 10.12
N GLN A 2 85.63 24.62 9.38
CA GLN A 2 85.67 26.09 9.46
C GLN A 2 85.01 26.65 10.75
N LYS A 3 85.65 27.53 11.55
CA LYS A 3 85.82 29.02 11.53
C LYS A 3 84.66 29.84 12.17
N GLN A 4 85.04 30.62 13.20
CA GLN A 4 84.68 32.04 13.51
C GLN A 4 83.26 32.38 14.04
N LYS A 5 83.13 32.95 15.26
CA LYS A 5 83.25 34.37 15.73
C LYS A 5 81.99 35.25 15.54
N ALA A 6 81.48 35.74 16.69
CA ALA A 6 81.04 37.11 16.98
C ALA A 6 79.76 37.64 16.24
N ASP A 7 78.95 38.57 16.74
CA ASP A 7 79.11 39.57 17.79
C ASP A 7 77.71 40.11 18.18
N LYS A 8 77.63 40.72 19.36
CA LYS A 8 76.53 41.60 19.77
C LYS A 8 76.60 42.93 19.00
N HIS A 9 75.53 43.70 19.17
CA HIS A 9 75.38 45.14 18.94
C HIS A 9 75.08 45.61 17.52
N GLY A 10 73.93 46.29 17.39
CA GLY A 10 73.86 47.37 16.41
C GLY A 10 72.53 47.73 15.77
N LYS A 11 71.34 47.27 16.21
CA LYS A 11 70.06 47.83 15.69
C LYS A 11 69.00 48.05 16.76
N ARG A 12 69.42 48.64 17.88
CA ARG A 12 68.54 49.40 18.78
C ARG A 12 69.15 50.77 18.98
N ARG A 13 69.07 51.61 17.96
CA ARG A 13 69.03 53.07 18.10
C ARG A 13 68.88 53.71 16.74
N ILE A 14 68.09 54.78 16.74
CA ILE A 14 68.09 55.84 15.74
C ILE A 14 67.16 55.55 14.56
N ARG A 15 66.01 56.22 14.68
CA ARG A 15 65.06 56.66 13.67
C ARG A 15 63.81 55.79 13.55
N GLU A 16 62.70 56.09 14.21
CA GLU A 16 62.25 57.40 14.72
C GLU A 16 62.53 58.52 13.71
N LYS A 17 62.02 58.32 12.50
CA LYS A 17 61.70 59.37 11.55
C LYS A 17 60.99 58.66 10.43
N GLU A 18 59.83 59.18 10.10
CA GLU A 18 58.89 58.69 9.11
C GLU A 18 57.94 57.61 9.65
N ARG A 19 56.64 57.83 9.77
CA ARG A 19 55.78 58.95 9.38
C ARG A 19 54.49 58.63 10.16
N GLN A 20 54.11 59.44 11.15
CA GLN A 20 53.22 60.58 10.91
C GLN A 20 52.02 60.21 10.03
N ARG A 21 50.87 60.04 10.71
CA ARG A 21 49.46 59.94 10.30
C ARG A 21 48.90 58.78 11.14
N THR A 22 48.19 58.98 12.24
CA THR A 22 47.13 59.98 12.50
C THR A 22 46.82 59.91 14.00
N THR A 23 47.15 60.92 14.83
CA THR A 23 46.25 62.02 15.30
C THR A 23 44.82 61.55 15.62
N GLN A 24 44.46 61.41 16.91
CA GLN A 24 43.73 62.39 17.78
C GLN A 24 42.23 61.99 17.92
N LYS A 25 41.78 61.52 19.10
CA LYS A 25 41.37 62.23 20.34
C LYS A 25 39.89 62.66 20.36
N HIS A 26 39.13 62.14 21.33
CA HIS A 26 38.33 62.88 22.36
C HIS A 26 37.31 61.92 23.00
N GLN A 27 37.39 61.60 24.32
CA GLN A 27 36.76 62.30 25.48
C GLN A 27 35.26 62.63 25.22
N THR A 28 34.27 62.24 26.04
CA THR A 28 34.03 62.73 27.42
C THR A 28 32.87 61.97 28.10
N GLN A 29 32.80 62.09 29.43
CA GLN A 29 31.93 61.50 30.48
C GLN A 29 30.42 61.89 30.46
N ARG A 30 29.55 61.08 31.12
CA ARG A 30 28.45 61.40 32.10
C ARG A 30 27.25 60.42 32.03
N THR A 31 26.96 59.61 33.04
CA THR A 31 26.09 59.76 34.26
C THR A 31 24.56 59.73 34.07
N THR A 32 23.95 58.67 34.66
CA THR A 32 22.68 58.56 35.45
C THR A 32 21.30 58.83 34.84
N HIS A 33 20.44 57.79 34.75
CA HIS A 33 19.19 57.57 35.55
C HIS A 33 18.31 56.42 34.98
N LYS A 34 17.55 55.75 35.87
CA LYS A 34 16.74 54.51 35.69
C LYS A 34 15.55 54.63 34.72
N PRO A 35 15.08 53.52 34.10
CA PRO A 35 13.73 53.41 33.55
C PRO A 35 12.80 52.49 34.35
N THR A 36 11.53 52.90 34.41
CA THR A 36 10.34 52.09 34.75
C THR A 36 9.80 51.44 33.47
N GLY A 37 9.38 50.17 33.51
CA GLY A 37 8.69 49.52 32.39
C GLY A 37 8.01 48.20 32.78
N GLN A 38 6.68 48.18 32.66
CA GLN A 38 5.79 47.03 32.79
C GLN A 38 5.96 46.03 31.63
N TRP A 39 5.74 44.75 31.91
CA TRP A 39 5.71 43.67 30.91
C TRP A 39 4.29 43.48 30.37
N ALA A 40 4.15 43.48 29.04
CA ALA A 40 2.93 43.07 28.35
C ALA A 40 2.95 41.54 28.14
N THR A 41 1.81 40.89 28.42
CA THR A 41 1.56 39.45 28.30
C THR A 41 1.36 39.06 26.83
N GLY A 42 2.22 38.17 26.33
CA GLY A 42 2.10 37.56 25.00
C GLY A 42 1.03 36.46 24.96
N ALA A 43 0.31 36.43 23.85
CA ALA A 43 -0.87 35.63 23.58
C ALA A 43 -0.59 34.11 23.46
N ASP A 44 -1.61 33.37 23.88
CA ASP A 44 -1.84 31.94 23.70
C ASP A 44 -1.93 31.61 22.19
N LEU A 45 -0.81 31.20 21.59
CA LEU A 45 -0.83 30.48 20.32
C LEU A 45 -1.06 29.01 20.67
N GLY A 46 -2.30 28.55 20.48
CA GLY A 46 -2.72 27.18 20.76
C GLY A 46 -1.79 26.17 20.08
N ARG A 47 -0.96 25.51 20.88
CA ARG A 47 -0.14 24.38 20.45
C ARG A 47 -1.10 23.22 20.13
N PRO A 48 -0.97 22.56 18.97
CA PRO A 48 -1.78 21.38 18.67
C PRO A 48 -1.65 20.36 19.79
N SER A 49 -2.76 19.73 20.15
CA SER A 49 -2.78 18.69 21.18
C SER A 49 -1.87 17.51 20.78
N ALA A 50 -1.34 16.76 21.75
CA ALA A 50 -0.58 15.56 21.45
C ALA A 50 -1.41 14.55 20.65
N THR A 51 -2.73 14.53 20.81
CA THR A 51 -3.68 13.83 19.94
C THR A 51 -3.64 14.28 18.49
N GLU A 52 -3.71 15.58 18.20
CA GLU A 52 -3.61 16.09 16.83
C GLU A 52 -2.25 15.77 16.22
N ILE A 53 -1.18 15.93 16.99
CA ILE A 53 0.20 15.62 16.58
C ILE A 53 0.37 14.13 16.33
N ALA A 54 -0.17 13.26 17.17
CA ALA A 54 0.01 11.82 17.04
C ALA A 54 -0.94 11.20 16.01
N GLU A 55 -2.13 11.76 15.78
CA GLU A 55 -2.97 11.41 14.63
C GLU A 55 -2.39 11.90 13.29
N GLU A 56 -1.68 13.05 13.28
CA GLU A 56 -0.90 13.52 12.13
C GLU A 56 0.39 12.70 11.93
N ASN A 57 1.00 12.20 13.01
CA ASN A 57 2.22 11.38 12.97
C ASN A 57 1.99 9.87 12.96
N MET A 58 0.72 9.42 12.96
CA MET A 58 0.37 8.01 12.83
C MET A 58 0.68 7.58 11.39
N ASN A 59 1.89 7.07 11.18
CA ASN A 59 2.40 6.65 9.87
C ASN A 59 1.82 5.29 9.44
N ILE A 60 0.50 5.15 9.56
CA ILE A 60 -0.25 3.97 9.13
C ILE A 60 -0.95 4.33 7.83
N SER A 61 -0.51 3.66 6.77
CA SER A 61 -1.07 3.81 5.44
C SER A 61 -1.06 2.47 4.73
N THR A 62 -1.99 2.32 3.80
CA THR A 62 -1.99 1.21 2.86
C THR A 62 -2.12 1.74 1.45
N MET A 63 -1.80 0.91 0.47
CA MET A 63 -1.85 1.24 -0.95
C MET A 63 -2.84 0.35 -1.67
N TYR A 64 -3.43 0.87 -2.75
CA TYR A 64 -4.22 0.10 -3.69
C TYR A 64 -4.03 0.64 -5.11
N THR A 65 -4.30 -0.20 -6.09
CA THR A 65 -4.34 0.22 -7.49
C THR A 65 -5.78 0.55 -7.86
N ARG A 66 -6.02 1.78 -8.33
CA ARG A 66 -7.26 2.19 -8.98
C ARG A 66 -7.14 1.90 -10.48
N TRP A 67 -7.96 0.99 -10.96
CA TRP A 67 -7.98 0.60 -12.37
C TRP A 67 -8.99 1.45 -13.15
N GLY A 68 -8.60 1.90 -14.34
CA GLY A 68 -9.43 2.69 -15.25
C GLY A 68 -9.41 4.20 -15.03
N ARG A 69 -8.58 4.73 -14.13
CA ARG A 69 -8.37 6.18 -13.95
C ARG A 69 -6.91 6.48 -13.67
N ALA A 70 -6.42 7.61 -14.17
CA ALA A 70 -5.05 8.08 -13.90
C ALA A 70 -4.91 8.90 -12.60
N THR A 71 -5.99 9.07 -11.84
CA THR A 71 -6.02 9.88 -10.61
C THR A 71 -6.62 9.13 -9.45
N CYS A 72 -6.12 9.38 -8.23
CA CYS A 72 -6.72 8.86 -7.00
C CYS A 72 -7.92 9.70 -6.54
N PRO A 73 -8.82 9.16 -5.69
CA PRO A 73 -9.85 9.94 -5.01
C PRO A 73 -9.25 11.08 -4.17
N SER A 74 -10.04 12.11 -3.87
CA SER A 74 -9.56 13.34 -3.20
C SER A 74 -8.98 13.11 -1.80
N HIS A 75 -9.34 12.01 -1.15
CA HIS A 75 -8.84 11.63 0.18
C HIS A 75 -7.60 10.73 0.15
N ALA A 76 -7.07 10.42 -1.04
CA ALA A 76 -5.94 9.54 -1.24
C ALA A 76 -4.81 10.26 -2.00
N ASP A 77 -3.57 10.03 -1.58
CA ASP A 77 -2.39 10.55 -2.26
C ASP A 77 -2.08 9.67 -3.48
N THR A 78 -1.82 10.29 -4.64
CA THR A 78 -1.34 9.54 -5.82
C THR A 78 0.15 9.26 -5.66
N VAL A 79 0.52 7.97 -5.61
CA VAL A 79 1.92 7.54 -5.61
C VAL A 79 2.49 7.66 -7.01
N TYR A 80 1.83 7.06 -7.99
CA TYR A 80 2.10 7.25 -9.42
C TYR A 80 0.86 6.92 -10.26
N SER A 81 0.89 7.33 -11.52
CA SER A 81 -0.12 6.98 -12.54
C SER A 81 0.55 6.31 -13.73
N GLY A 82 -0.24 5.57 -14.49
CA GLY A 82 0.30 4.64 -15.46
C GLY A 82 -0.68 4.10 -16.47
N PHE A 83 -0.20 3.08 -17.18
CA PHE A 83 -0.96 2.28 -18.13
C PHE A 83 -1.08 0.86 -17.61
N VAL A 84 -2.22 0.22 -17.85
CA VAL A 84 -2.38 -1.18 -17.49
C VAL A 84 -1.63 -2.04 -18.50
N GLY A 85 -0.74 -2.89 -17.99
CA GLY A 85 0.01 -3.85 -18.78
C GLY A 85 -0.33 -5.29 -18.36
N GLY A 86 -0.42 -6.19 -19.31
CA GLY A 86 -0.74 -7.62 -19.10
C GLY A 86 -0.13 -8.52 -20.17
N SER A 87 -0.67 -9.73 -20.30
CA SER A 87 -0.26 -10.66 -21.35
C SER A 87 -1.10 -10.45 -22.61
N HIS A 88 -0.55 -10.77 -23.79
CA HIS A 88 -1.38 -10.84 -24.99
C HIS A 88 -2.40 -11.95 -24.86
N TYR A 89 -3.62 -11.67 -25.27
CA TYR A 89 -4.78 -12.52 -25.03
C TYR A 89 -4.70 -13.93 -25.65
N THR A 90 -3.88 -14.14 -26.68
CA THR A 90 -3.61 -15.45 -27.30
C THR A 90 -2.36 -16.16 -26.78
N ASN A 91 -1.58 -15.52 -25.89
CA ASN A 91 -0.35 -16.10 -25.39
C ASN A 91 -0.63 -16.95 -24.15
N LYS A 92 -0.20 -18.22 -24.20
CA LYS A 92 -0.30 -19.15 -23.06
C LYS A 92 0.67 -18.79 -21.92
N GLY A 93 1.79 -18.14 -22.25
CA GLY A 93 2.81 -17.66 -21.31
C GLY A 93 2.61 -16.19 -20.95
N GLY A 94 3.33 -15.70 -19.94
CA GLY A 94 3.19 -14.34 -19.39
C GLY A 94 2.49 -14.31 -18.04
N SER A 95 2.25 -13.11 -17.50
CA SER A 95 1.56 -12.89 -16.22
C SER A 95 0.05 -13.12 -16.36
N ALA A 96 -0.59 -13.64 -15.32
CA ALA A 96 -2.06 -13.59 -15.19
C ALA A 96 -2.51 -12.42 -14.29
N GLU A 97 -1.57 -11.68 -13.70
CA GLU A 97 -1.87 -10.46 -12.96
C GLU A 97 -1.49 -9.24 -13.80
N PRO A 98 -2.43 -8.30 -14.02
CA PRO A 98 -2.13 -7.05 -14.69
C PRO A 98 -1.30 -6.14 -13.77
N LEU A 99 -0.48 -5.31 -14.37
CA LEU A 99 0.40 -4.36 -13.71
C LEU A 99 -0.04 -2.93 -14.03
N CYS A 100 0.10 -2.03 -13.06
CA CYS A 100 0.05 -0.60 -13.33
C CYS A 100 1.46 -0.11 -13.65
N MET A 101 1.74 0.17 -14.92
CA MET A 101 3.07 0.53 -15.40
C MET A 101 3.26 2.04 -15.33
N PRO A 102 4.31 2.55 -14.65
CA PRO A 102 4.56 3.98 -14.59
C PRO A 102 4.80 4.57 -15.98
N LYS A 103 4.47 5.86 -16.15
CA LYS A 103 4.69 6.59 -17.41
C LYS A 103 6.16 6.83 -17.73
N ASP A 104 7.02 6.72 -16.73
CA ASP A 104 8.45 6.96 -16.73
C ASP A 104 9.24 5.69 -16.34
N PRO A 105 9.26 4.64 -17.19
CA PRO A 105 9.99 3.42 -16.89
C PRO A 105 11.51 3.65 -16.85
N GLU A 106 12.17 3.06 -15.86
CA GLU A 106 13.62 2.99 -15.79
C GLU A 106 14.14 1.68 -16.39
N TRP A 107 15.16 1.77 -17.24
CA TRP A 107 15.75 0.61 -17.92
C TRP A 107 17.11 0.27 -17.33
N GLY A 108 17.32 -1.02 -17.01
CA GLY A 108 18.59 -1.55 -16.53
C GLY A 108 19.57 -1.86 -17.67
N ILE A 109 20.05 -3.09 -17.74
CA ILE A 109 20.84 -3.56 -18.89
C ILE A 109 19.87 -4.01 -19.98
N TYR A 110 19.83 -3.31 -21.10
CA TYR A 110 18.92 -3.61 -22.21
C TYR A 110 19.60 -3.48 -23.57
N THR A 111 19.00 -4.15 -24.55
CA THR A 111 19.24 -3.94 -25.97
C THR A 111 17.89 -3.64 -26.60
N ASP A 112 17.83 -2.62 -27.45
CA ASP A 112 16.58 -2.26 -28.12
C ASP A 112 16.09 -3.39 -29.04
N GLY A 113 14.77 -3.58 -29.06
CA GLY A 113 14.08 -4.58 -29.87
C GLY A 113 13.65 -5.83 -29.09
N THR A 114 12.89 -6.69 -29.76
CA THR A 114 12.50 -8.01 -29.24
C THR A 114 13.64 -9.00 -29.46
N ASP A 115 13.91 -9.86 -28.48
CA ASP A 115 15.00 -10.83 -28.55
C ASP A 115 14.68 -12.07 -27.72
N GLY A 116 14.95 -13.24 -28.28
CA GLY A 116 14.84 -14.55 -27.62
C GLY A 116 13.45 -14.92 -27.10
N ASP A 117 13.43 -15.96 -26.25
CA ASP A 117 12.23 -16.47 -25.58
C ASP A 117 11.95 -15.65 -24.30
N LYS A 118 11.37 -14.45 -24.46
CA LYS A 118 11.02 -13.55 -23.35
C LYS A 118 9.51 -13.53 -23.08
N ALA A 119 9.14 -13.27 -21.82
CA ALA A 119 7.76 -12.92 -21.48
C ALA A 119 7.51 -11.48 -21.90
N TYR A 120 6.54 -11.28 -22.79
CA TYR A 120 6.16 -9.97 -23.30
C TYR A 120 5.08 -9.33 -22.41
N LEU A 121 5.19 -8.02 -22.21
CA LEU A 121 4.18 -7.19 -21.59
C LEU A 121 3.47 -6.38 -22.68
N TYR A 122 2.14 -6.46 -22.72
CA TYR A 122 1.28 -5.77 -23.67
C TYR A 122 0.42 -4.75 -22.95
N GLY A 123 0.04 -3.66 -23.62
CA GLY A 123 -0.99 -2.75 -23.12
C GLY A 123 -2.35 -3.46 -23.02
N ALA A 124 -3.17 -3.06 -22.06
CA ALA A 124 -4.55 -3.50 -21.95
C ALA A 124 -5.48 -2.49 -22.63
N GLU A 125 -6.51 -2.99 -23.30
CA GLU A 125 -7.52 -2.22 -24.01
C GLU A 125 -8.92 -2.55 -23.48
N TYR A 126 -9.86 -1.61 -23.62
CA TYR A 126 -11.26 -1.86 -23.28
C TYR A 126 -12.05 -2.51 -24.41
N GLU A 127 -12.69 -3.64 -24.09
CA GLU A 127 -13.64 -4.34 -24.96
C GLU A 127 -15.08 -4.01 -24.57
N PHE A 128 -15.57 -2.84 -25.04
CA PHE A 128 -16.90 -2.28 -24.70
C PHE A 128 -17.88 -2.21 -25.88
N ASP A 129 -17.58 -2.91 -26.97
CA ASP A 129 -18.35 -2.99 -28.21
C ASP A 129 -19.87 -3.19 -28.00
N THR A 130 -20.23 -3.99 -27.00
CA THR A 130 -21.58 -4.46 -26.65
C THR A 130 -22.28 -3.59 -25.62
N LEU A 131 -21.58 -2.64 -25.00
CA LEU A 131 -22.20 -1.68 -24.07
C LEU A 131 -23.03 -0.64 -24.82
N THR A 132 -24.09 -0.15 -24.16
CA THR A 132 -25.02 0.85 -24.70
C THR A 132 -24.91 2.22 -24.02
N ASP A 133 -24.08 2.34 -22.99
CA ASP A 133 -23.86 3.59 -22.25
C ASP A 133 -22.59 4.32 -22.70
N SER A 134 -22.22 5.38 -21.95
CA SER A 134 -21.08 6.24 -22.27
C SER A 134 -19.74 5.50 -22.33
N ARG A 135 -19.60 4.32 -21.72
CA ARG A 135 -18.35 3.54 -21.77
C ARG A 135 -18.06 3.01 -23.18
N LYS A 136 -19.08 2.82 -24.02
CA LYS A 136 -18.89 2.42 -25.42
C LYS A 136 -17.95 3.36 -26.17
N SER A 137 -17.87 4.64 -25.80
CA SER A 137 -17.01 5.62 -26.48
C SER A 137 -15.51 5.41 -26.24
N ILE A 138 -15.12 4.61 -25.24
CA ILE A 138 -13.72 4.31 -24.92
C ILE A 138 -13.34 2.86 -25.25
N HIS A 139 -14.11 2.18 -26.10
CA HIS A 139 -13.69 0.91 -26.70
C HIS A 139 -12.37 1.08 -27.48
N ASP A 140 -11.51 0.07 -27.42
CA ASP A 140 -10.18 0.02 -28.07
C ASP A 140 -9.23 1.14 -27.61
N THR A 141 -9.40 1.60 -26.37
CA THR A 141 -8.50 2.58 -25.78
C THR A 141 -7.64 1.96 -24.70
N ASP A 142 -6.43 2.49 -24.54
CA ASP A 142 -5.51 2.06 -23.50
C ASP A 142 -6.12 2.33 -22.11
N VAL A 143 -6.05 1.31 -21.26
CA VAL A 143 -6.58 1.36 -19.90
C VAL A 143 -5.58 2.09 -19.00
N LEU A 144 -6.05 3.16 -18.35
CA LEU A 144 -5.26 3.93 -17.39
C LEU A 144 -5.30 3.31 -15.99
N CYS A 145 -4.32 3.64 -15.15
CA CYS A 145 -4.29 3.25 -13.74
C CYS A 145 -3.60 4.29 -12.85
N ALA A 146 -3.87 4.21 -11.56
CA ALA A 146 -3.19 4.97 -10.53
C ALA A 146 -2.92 4.10 -9.30
N VAL A 147 -1.75 4.24 -8.70
CA VAL A 147 -1.45 3.65 -7.38
C VAL A 147 -1.67 4.71 -6.32
N CYS A 148 -2.57 4.40 -5.39
CA CYS A 148 -3.10 5.33 -4.40
C CYS A 148 -2.63 4.92 -3.01
N LYS A 149 -2.14 5.89 -2.23
CA LYS A 149 -1.83 5.74 -0.81
C LYS A 149 -2.93 6.39 0.01
N VAL A 150 -3.49 5.63 0.95
CA VAL A 150 -4.49 6.13 1.90
C VAL A 150 -3.95 6.06 3.31
N ASN A 151 -3.99 7.21 3.99
CA ASN A 151 -3.54 7.35 5.36
C ASN A 151 -4.65 6.96 6.34
N ARG A 152 -4.30 6.55 7.57
CA ARG A 152 -5.25 6.07 8.58
C ARG A 152 -6.11 4.89 8.07
N ARG A 153 -5.48 4.01 7.29
CA ARG A 153 -6.05 2.78 6.74
C ARG A 153 -5.03 1.66 6.90
N THR A 154 -5.52 0.48 7.27
CA THR A 154 -4.67 -0.67 7.62
C THR A 154 -4.85 -1.83 6.65
N ALA A 155 -6.01 -1.91 6.00
CA ALA A 155 -6.33 -2.91 4.99
C ALA A 155 -7.16 -2.31 3.85
N THR A 156 -6.98 -2.85 2.64
CA THR A 156 -7.82 -2.59 1.47
C THR A 156 -8.25 -3.91 0.86
N MET A 157 -9.48 -3.95 0.34
CA MET A 157 -9.95 -5.06 -0.48
C MET A 157 -10.96 -4.61 -1.52
N MET A 158 -11.06 -5.43 -2.56
CA MET A 158 -12.17 -5.39 -3.50
C MET A 158 -13.31 -6.25 -2.98
N LEU A 159 -14.51 -5.68 -2.87
CA LEU A 159 -15.75 -6.39 -2.56
C LEU A 159 -16.47 -6.71 -3.89
N PRO A 160 -16.47 -7.97 -4.36
CA PRO A 160 -17.08 -8.29 -5.64
C PRO A 160 -18.60 -8.23 -5.55
N ALA A 161 -19.24 -7.82 -6.64
CA ALA A 161 -20.70 -7.73 -6.75
C ALA A 161 -21.38 -6.85 -5.68
N ARG A 162 -20.68 -5.87 -5.10
CA ARG A 162 -21.28 -4.84 -4.23
C ARG A 162 -20.76 -3.46 -4.59
N ARG A 163 -21.62 -2.45 -4.41
CA ARG A 163 -21.29 -1.03 -4.55
C ARG A 163 -21.04 -0.35 -3.21
N ASN A 164 -21.70 -0.84 -2.15
CA ASN A 164 -21.53 -0.32 -0.79
C ASN A 164 -20.63 -1.22 0.04
N CYS A 165 -19.80 -0.60 0.87
CA CYS A 165 -18.99 -1.31 1.85
C CYS A 165 -19.84 -1.75 3.05
N TYR A 166 -19.35 -2.75 3.79
CA TYR A 166 -19.92 -3.14 5.08
C TYR A 166 -19.66 -2.06 6.14
N ASP A 167 -20.34 -2.17 7.28
CA ASP A 167 -20.12 -1.28 8.43
C ASP A 167 -18.63 -1.23 8.81
N ASP A 168 -18.17 -0.05 9.23
CA ASP A 168 -16.77 0.26 9.56
C ASP A 168 -15.76 0.23 8.39
N TRP A 169 -16.23 0.05 7.14
CA TRP A 169 -15.38 0.14 5.95
C TRP A 169 -15.61 1.45 5.18
N ASN A 170 -14.52 2.03 4.69
CA ASN A 170 -14.56 3.22 3.85
C ASN A 170 -14.55 2.80 2.37
N LYS A 171 -15.42 3.42 1.57
CA LYS A 171 -15.40 3.23 0.11
C LYS A 171 -14.26 4.04 -0.50
N GLU A 172 -13.32 3.34 -1.11
CA GLU A 172 -12.21 3.96 -1.84
C GLU A 172 -12.63 4.34 -3.27
N TYR A 173 -13.21 3.37 -4.00
CA TYR A 173 -13.91 3.60 -5.27
C TYR A 173 -14.86 2.43 -5.56
N GLU A 174 -15.73 2.57 -6.57
CA GLU A 174 -16.62 1.52 -7.05
C GLU A 174 -16.56 1.42 -8.57
N GLY A 175 -17.06 0.31 -9.12
CA GLY A 175 -17.03 0.09 -10.56
C GLY A 175 -17.46 -1.30 -11.01
N TYR A 176 -16.90 -1.73 -12.12
CA TYR A 176 -17.28 -2.94 -12.83
C TYR A 176 -16.18 -4.00 -12.76
N LEU A 177 -16.57 -5.24 -12.46
CA LEU A 177 -15.65 -6.36 -12.46
C LEU A 177 -15.29 -6.73 -13.91
N MET A 178 -13.99 -6.76 -14.23
CA MET A 178 -13.48 -7.09 -15.55
C MET A 178 -12.44 -8.20 -15.48
N ALA A 179 -12.38 -8.99 -16.53
CA ALA A 179 -11.40 -10.06 -16.76
C ALA A 179 -11.29 -10.33 -18.26
N ALA A 180 -10.35 -11.21 -18.65
CA ALA A 180 -10.20 -11.62 -20.03
C ALA A 180 -11.48 -12.28 -20.57
N TYR A 181 -11.81 -12.04 -21.84
CA TYR A 181 -12.87 -12.74 -22.56
C TYR A 181 -12.71 -14.27 -22.42
N HIS A 182 -13.81 -15.03 -22.27
CA HIS A 182 -13.76 -16.45 -21.90
C HIS A 182 -12.97 -17.38 -22.84
N ASN A 183 -12.71 -16.97 -24.09
CA ASN A 183 -11.88 -17.73 -25.04
C ASN A 183 -10.42 -17.27 -25.13
N HIS A 184 -10.05 -16.17 -24.47
CA HIS A 184 -8.66 -15.68 -24.36
C HIS A 184 -7.92 -16.44 -23.26
N TYR A 185 -6.65 -16.17 -22.96
CA TYR A 185 -5.99 -16.76 -21.78
C TYR A 185 -6.33 -15.98 -20.50
N ARG A 186 -6.48 -16.70 -19.37
CA ARG A 186 -6.94 -16.13 -18.10
C ARG A 186 -6.00 -15.05 -17.55
N GLU A 187 -6.62 -13.99 -17.04
CA GLU A 187 -6.01 -12.83 -16.37
C GLU A 187 -6.53 -12.75 -14.90
N LYS A 188 -6.47 -11.61 -14.24
CA LYS A 188 -7.03 -11.40 -12.89
C LYS A 188 -8.36 -10.67 -12.98
N PHE A 189 -9.31 -11.00 -12.11
CA PHE A 189 -10.48 -10.14 -11.91
C PHE A 189 -10.04 -8.80 -11.30
N ILE A 190 -10.33 -7.70 -12.00
CA ILE A 190 -10.08 -6.34 -11.52
C ILE A 190 -11.37 -5.55 -11.41
N CYS A 191 -11.47 -4.68 -10.42
CA CYS A 191 -12.56 -3.69 -10.33
C CYS A 191 -12.10 -2.44 -11.08
N VAL A 192 -12.65 -2.20 -12.26
CA VAL A 192 -12.43 -1.00 -13.08
C VAL A 192 -13.41 0.07 -12.64
N ASP A 193 -12.94 1.30 -12.39
CA ASP A 193 -13.73 2.44 -11.93
C ASP A 193 -15.04 2.62 -12.70
N GLU A 194 -16.11 3.05 -12.03
CA GLU A 194 -17.44 3.24 -12.64
C GLU A 194 -17.43 4.23 -13.81
N LYS A 195 -16.51 5.20 -13.77
CA LYS A 195 -16.34 6.20 -14.83
C LYS A 195 -14.94 6.06 -15.41
N PRO A 196 -14.66 4.99 -16.17
CA PRO A 196 -13.33 4.74 -16.69
C PRO A 196 -12.94 5.82 -17.70
N GLU A 197 -11.64 6.09 -17.74
CA GLU A 197 -10.96 6.93 -18.73
C GLU A 197 -10.17 6.02 -19.66
N GLY A 198 -10.13 6.40 -20.93
CA GLY A 198 -9.39 5.71 -21.97
C GLY A 198 -8.48 6.68 -22.71
N LEU A 199 -7.28 6.23 -23.07
CA LEU A 199 -6.39 7.01 -23.93
C LEU A 199 -6.52 6.50 -25.38
N HIS A 200 -6.95 7.35 -26.30
CA HIS A 200 -7.06 7.01 -27.72
C HIS A 200 -5.66 6.97 -28.36
N GLY A 201 -5.23 5.76 -28.77
CA GLY A 201 -4.20 5.51 -29.78
C GLY A 201 -2.77 5.94 -29.44
N THR A 202 -1.95 5.04 -28.88
CA THR A 202 -0.51 5.09 -29.08
C THR A 202 -0.11 4.40 -30.40
N GLN A 203 -0.55 4.95 -31.53
CA GLN A 203 0.16 4.74 -32.80
C GLN A 203 1.08 5.93 -33.01
N THR A 204 2.36 5.74 -32.75
CA THR A 204 3.49 6.62 -33.12
C THR A 204 3.20 8.13 -33.05
N ASP A 205 3.14 8.70 -31.85
CA ASP A 205 3.33 10.15 -31.69
C ASP A 205 4.59 10.41 -30.86
N SER A 206 5.68 10.61 -31.59
CA SER A 206 6.87 11.30 -31.11
C SER A 206 6.50 12.76 -30.86
N ASN A 207 5.96 13.09 -29.69
CA ASN A 207 6.03 14.41 -29.06
C ASN A 207 5.35 14.37 -27.69
N PHE A 208 6.07 13.89 -26.68
CA PHE A 208 5.72 14.15 -25.29
C PHE A 208 6.41 15.44 -24.86
N ASP A 209 5.63 16.49 -24.71
CA ASP A 209 6.08 17.83 -24.34
C ASP A 209 6.32 17.90 -22.82
N THR A 210 7.59 17.87 -22.42
CA THR A 210 8.00 18.01 -21.01
C THR A 210 8.09 19.48 -20.63
N ASN A 211 6.99 20.07 -20.16
CA ASN A 211 7.01 21.35 -19.46
C ASN A 211 6.95 21.13 -17.94
N THR A 212 8.12 20.86 -17.35
CA THR A 212 8.33 20.90 -15.90
C THR A 212 8.59 22.35 -15.47
N GLY A 213 7.53 23.02 -15.00
CA GLY A 213 7.65 24.28 -14.27
C GLY A 213 8.39 24.06 -12.96
N THR A 214 9.54 24.73 -12.80
CA THR A 214 10.37 24.64 -11.60
C THR A 214 9.81 25.50 -10.48
N CYS A 215 9.67 24.90 -9.29
CA CYS A 215 9.31 25.58 -8.06
C CYS A 215 10.51 26.37 -7.52
N LYS A 216 10.70 27.57 -8.06
CA LYS A 216 11.73 28.50 -7.59
C LYS A 216 11.19 29.92 -7.69
N ASP A 217 10.29 30.30 -6.78
CA ASP A 217 9.94 31.71 -6.48
C ASP A 217 9.04 31.88 -5.22
N ILE A 218 9.29 31.15 -4.13
CA ILE A 218 8.72 31.50 -2.81
C ILE A 218 9.76 31.24 -1.74
N LEU A 219 10.60 32.24 -1.43
CA LEU A 219 11.27 32.42 -0.13
C LEU A 219 12.11 33.71 -0.16
N GLN A 220 11.46 34.86 -0.01
CA GLN A 220 12.14 36.10 0.34
C GLN A 220 11.19 37.02 1.12
N GLY A 221 11.21 36.93 2.45
CA GLY A 221 10.28 37.69 3.28
C GLY A 221 10.43 37.55 4.78
N TYR A 222 11.65 37.54 5.34
CA TYR A 222 11.85 37.86 6.76
C TYR A 222 13.18 38.61 6.97
N MET A 223 13.08 39.90 7.31
CA MET A 223 14.19 40.81 7.61
C MET A 223 14.51 40.83 9.12
N THR A 224 15.80 40.69 9.41
CA THR A 224 16.63 41.40 10.41
C THR A 224 16.03 41.76 11.78
N GLY A 225 16.54 41.11 12.83
CA GLY A 225 16.49 41.61 14.21
C GLY A 225 17.63 41.02 15.04
N GLN A 226 18.68 41.82 15.31
CA GLN A 226 19.85 41.47 16.11
C GLN A 226 19.63 41.83 17.59
N MET A 227 20.05 40.97 18.51
CA MET A 227 20.18 41.27 19.94
C MET A 227 21.63 41.08 20.41
N THR A 228 22.14 41.97 21.26
CA THR A 228 23.23 41.67 22.21
C THR A 228 23.16 42.53 23.48
N ALA A 229 23.70 41.96 24.56
CA ALA A 229 23.48 42.18 25.99
C ALA A 229 24.35 43.26 26.68
N ALA A 230 24.02 43.63 27.95
CA ALA A 230 24.86 43.36 29.15
C ALA A 230 24.33 43.97 30.50
N LEU A 231 24.78 43.33 31.60
CA LEU A 231 24.49 43.38 33.07
C LEU A 231 24.83 44.70 33.83
N GLY A 232 24.51 44.97 35.11
CA GLY A 232 23.84 44.22 36.20
C GLY A 232 23.92 44.97 37.57
N SER A 233 23.12 44.54 38.56
CA SER A 233 23.38 44.51 40.03
C SER A 233 22.09 44.29 40.85
N LEU A 234 21.70 43.03 41.09
CA LEU A 234 20.93 42.63 42.29
C LEU A 234 20.98 41.10 42.47
N GLN A 235 22.00 40.60 43.17
CA GLN A 235 22.56 39.27 42.88
C GLN A 235 22.19 38.14 43.84
N VAL A 236 21.05 38.19 44.53
CA VAL A 236 20.57 37.04 45.32
C VAL A 236 19.05 36.87 45.23
N GLU A 237 18.31 37.98 45.30
CA GLU A 237 16.84 37.95 45.30
C GLU A 237 16.26 37.70 43.89
N ASN A 238 16.90 38.22 42.85
CA ASN A 238 16.58 37.87 41.46
C ASN A 238 16.90 36.40 41.16
N LEU A 239 17.98 35.85 41.73
CA LEU A 239 18.34 34.45 41.53
C LEU A 239 17.30 33.49 42.12
N ARG A 240 16.70 33.85 43.28
CA ARG A 240 15.57 33.09 43.86
C ARG A 240 14.31 33.18 43.00
N LYS A 241 14.00 34.37 42.45
CA LYS A 241 12.86 34.55 41.55
C LYS A 241 13.05 33.83 40.23
N GLU A 242 14.24 33.88 39.64
CA GLU A 242 14.62 33.12 38.45
C GLU A 242 14.54 31.62 38.72
N PHE A 243 15.02 31.14 39.86
CA PHE A 243 14.91 29.74 40.25
C PHE A 243 13.44 29.30 40.43
N GLN A 244 12.60 30.15 41.04
CA GLN A 244 11.17 29.88 41.20
C GLN A 244 10.43 29.84 39.85
N ILE A 245 10.75 30.76 38.94
CA ILE A 245 10.24 30.76 37.56
C ILE A 245 10.68 29.51 36.81
N ILE A 246 11.93 29.06 37.01
CA ILE A 246 12.44 27.82 36.42
C ILE A 246 11.68 26.61 36.97
N LEU A 247 11.41 26.56 38.28
CA LEU A 247 10.64 25.47 38.90
C LEU A 247 9.20 25.45 38.38
N GLU A 248 8.52 26.59 38.32
CA GLU A 248 7.16 26.70 37.79
C GLU A 248 7.10 26.30 36.31
N LYS A 249 8.10 26.71 35.52
CA LYS A 249 8.22 26.30 34.12
C LYS A 249 8.49 24.80 33.99
N GLN A 250 9.31 24.21 34.85
CA GLN A 250 9.53 22.75 34.90
C GLN A 250 8.25 22.00 35.29
N GLU A 251 7.48 22.52 36.24
CA GLU A 251 6.20 21.92 36.63
C GLU A 251 5.17 21.99 35.49
N GLN A 252 5.11 23.10 34.75
CA GLN A 252 4.28 23.23 33.55
C GLN A 252 4.71 22.26 32.44
N GLU A 253 6.01 22.13 32.18
CA GLU A 253 6.54 21.17 31.20
C GLU A 253 6.25 19.72 31.61
N ILE A 254 6.37 19.38 32.90
CA ILE A 254 6.03 18.05 33.43
C ILE A 254 4.53 17.77 33.33
N ALA A 255 3.68 18.76 33.63
CA ALA A 255 2.24 18.61 33.48
C ALA A 255 1.84 18.37 32.02
N LEU A 256 2.50 19.06 31.08
CA LEU A 256 2.30 18.85 29.66
C LEU A 256 2.78 17.46 29.21
N LEU A 257 3.97 17.03 29.62
CA LEU A 257 4.49 15.69 29.34
C LEU A 257 3.57 14.58 29.87
N LYS A 258 2.93 14.78 31.03
CA LYS A 258 1.96 13.83 31.58
C LYS A 258 0.68 13.76 30.73
N LYS A 259 0.23 14.90 30.20
CA LYS A 259 -0.90 14.95 29.27
C LYS A 259 -0.55 14.24 27.96
N ASP A 260 0.60 14.56 27.37
CA ASP A 260 1.09 13.92 26.14
C ASP A 260 1.21 12.40 26.33
N LEU A 261 1.66 11.93 27.50
CA LEU A 261 1.72 10.50 27.82
C LEU A 261 0.33 9.84 27.94
N ALA A 262 -0.66 10.55 28.48
CA ALA A 262 -2.03 10.04 28.55
C ALA A 262 -2.67 9.98 27.15
N ASP A 263 -2.45 11.01 26.33
CA ASP A 263 -2.92 11.06 24.95
C ASP A 263 -2.25 9.95 24.10
N LEU A 264 -0.96 9.70 24.28
CA LEU A 264 -0.25 8.59 23.62
C LEU A 264 -0.79 7.21 24.01
N LYS A 265 -1.14 7.01 25.29
CA LYS A 265 -1.76 5.76 25.74
C LYS A 265 -3.15 5.56 25.14
N MET A 266 -3.95 6.63 25.07
CA MET A 266 -5.25 6.60 24.38
C MET A 266 -5.09 6.24 22.90
N ILE A 267 -4.02 6.68 22.25
CA ILE A 267 -3.74 6.35 20.85
C ILE A 267 -3.29 4.90 20.69
N GLU A 268 -2.38 4.41 21.55
CA GLU A 268 -2.01 2.99 21.58
C GLU A 268 -3.24 2.09 21.74
N GLU A 269 -4.22 2.51 22.54
CA GLU A 269 -5.49 1.81 22.74
C GLU A 269 -6.49 1.98 21.57
N ASN A 270 -6.37 3.04 20.75
CA ASN A 270 -7.28 3.35 19.63
C ASN A 270 -6.71 3.08 18.23
N ILE A 271 -5.43 2.69 18.11
CA ILE A 271 -4.86 2.22 16.84
C ILE A 271 -5.41 0.82 16.55
N ASN A 272 -6.56 0.78 15.87
CA ASN A 272 -7.17 -0.48 15.45
C ASN A 272 -6.49 -0.97 14.16
N VAL A 273 -5.25 -1.49 14.28
CA VAL A 273 -4.59 -2.19 13.16
C VAL A 273 -5.38 -3.46 12.89
N SER A 274 -5.77 -3.65 11.64
CA SER A 274 -6.43 -4.88 11.24
C SER A 274 -5.93 -5.33 9.89
N THR A 275 -5.97 -6.63 9.68
CA THR A 275 -5.70 -7.25 8.40
C THR A 275 -6.87 -8.17 8.03
N ILE A 276 -6.93 -8.56 6.76
CA ILE A 276 -8.03 -9.36 6.22
C ILE A 276 -7.50 -10.57 5.47
N TYR A 277 -8.27 -11.65 5.49
CA TYR A 277 -7.99 -12.81 4.65
C TYR A 277 -9.28 -13.52 4.28
N THR A 278 -9.23 -14.27 3.18
CA THR A 278 -10.30 -15.19 2.80
C THR A 278 -9.99 -16.58 3.34
N ARG A 279 -10.96 -17.17 4.04
CA ARG A 279 -10.95 -18.57 4.44
C ARG A 279 -11.77 -19.36 3.45
N TRP A 280 -11.08 -20.16 2.64
CA TRP A 280 -11.69 -20.95 1.57
C TRP A 280 -12.18 -22.29 2.11
N GLY A 281 -13.38 -22.69 1.70
CA GLY A 281 -14.03 -23.93 2.12
C GLY A 281 -14.72 -23.86 3.48
N ARG A 282 -14.97 -22.67 4.04
CA ARG A 282 -15.70 -22.50 5.31
C ARG A 282 -16.68 -21.35 5.21
N THR A 283 -17.76 -21.43 5.98
CA THR A 283 -18.77 -20.35 6.08
C THR A 283 -18.56 -19.41 7.26
N THR A 284 -17.65 -19.72 8.18
CA THR A 284 -17.42 -18.96 9.43
C THR A 284 -15.94 -18.68 9.69
N CYS A 285 -15.64 -17.50 10.23
CA CYS A 285 -14.30 -17.15 10.69
C CYS A 285 -13.90 -17.90 11.98
N PRO A 286 -12.59 -18.07 12.25
CA PRO A 286 -12.10 -18.48 13.56
C PRO A 286 -12.56 -17.52 14.67
N THR A 287 -12.56 -17.98 15.93
CA THR A 287 -13.10 -17.21 17.08
C THR A 287 -12.34 -15.92 17.39
N ASN A 288 -11.11 -15.77 16.90
CA ASN A 288 -10.27 -14.58 17.05
C ASN A 288 -10.39 -13.59 15.88
N ALA A 289 -11.33 -13.82 14.96
CA ALA A 289 -11.52 -13.00 13.78
C ALA A 289 -13.00 -12.67 13.56
N ASP A 290 -13.28 -11.43 13.19
CA ASP A 290 -14.61 -10.95 12.89
C ASP A 290 -14.98 -11.35 11.46
N THR A 291 -16.23 -11.75 11.24
CA THR A 291 -16.73 -12.02 9.89
C THR A 291 -17.07 -10.70 9.20
N VAL A 292 -16.41 -10.42 8.07
CA VAL A 292 -16.80 -9.31 7.19
C VAL A 292 -18.03 -9.74 6.39
N TYR A 293 -17.90 -10.85 5.65
CA TYR A 293 -19.03 -11.50 4.98
C TYR A 293 -18.74 -12.96 4.67
N SER A 294 -19.80 -13.73 4.42
CA SER A 294 -19.73 -15.11 3.92
C SER A 294 -20.36 -15.20 2.54
N GLY A 295 -19.94 -16.21 1.77
CA GLY A 295 -20.18 -16.23 0.35
C GLY A 295 -19.97 -17.58 -0.31
N PHE A 296 -19.91 -17.52 -1.64
CA PHE A 296 -19.68 -18.63 -2.54
C PHE A 296 -18.40 -18.38 -3.33
N VAL A 297 -17.58 -19.40 -3.50
CA VAL A 297 -16.38 -19.25 -4.34
C VAL A 297 -16.83 -19.20 -5.80
N GLY A 298 -16.40 -18.15 -6.50
CA GLY A 298 -16.67 -17.93 -7.91
C GLY A 298 -15.38 -17.80 -8.71
N GLY A 299 -15.35 -18.36 -9.91
CA GLY A 299 -14.19 -18.31 -10.80
C GLY A 299 -14.54 -18.62 -12.26
N SER A 300 -13.54 -18.92 -13.08
CA SER A 300 -13.74 -19.23 -14.50
C SER A 300 -14.07 -20.71 -14.71
N HIS A 301 -15.02 -21.00 -15.62
CA HIS A 301 -15.35 -22.38 -16.01
C HIS A 301 -14.11 -23.17 -16.46
N TYR A 302 -13.97 -24.43 -16.06
CA TYR A 302 -12.77 -25.24 -16.29
C TYR A 302 -12.31 -25.34 -17.75
N THR A 303 -13.24 -25.38 -18.71
CA THR A 303 -12.91 -25.41 -20.15
C THR A 303 -12.64 -24.02 -20.74
N ASN A 304 -13.09 -22.94 -20.08
CA ASN A 304 -12.86 -21.60 -20.56
C ASN A 304 -11.39 -21.25 -20.40
N LYS A 305 -10.77 -20.87 -21.52
CA LYS A 305 -9.37 -20.45 -21.55
C LYS A 305 -9.18 -19.13 -20.80
N GLY A 306 -10.23 -18.29 -20.80
CA GLY A 306 -10.19 -16.92 -20.32
C GLY A 306 -11.00 -16.75 -19.04
N GLY A 307 -11.38 -15.52 -18.74
CA GLY A 307 -11.84 -15.13 -17.41
C GLY A 307 -10.64 -14.87 -16.49
N SER A 308 -10.81 -15.16 -15.19
CA SER A 308 -9.75 -15.05 -14.22
C SER A 308 -9.09 -16.37 -13.80
N ALA A 309 -7.78 -16.32 -13.58
CA ALA A 309 -6.98 -17.36 -12.93
C ALA A 309 -7.14 -17.38 -11.40
N GLU A 310 -7.68 -16.32 -10.78
CA GLU A 310 -7.92 -16.25 -9.34
C GLU A 310 -9.42 -16.37 -9.02
N PRO A 311 -9.81 -17.13 -7.99
CA PRO A 311 -11.18 -17.15 -7.53
C PRO A 311 -11.50 -15.93 -6.66
N LEU A 312 -12.79 -15.60 -6.58
CA LEU A 312 -13.36 -14.58 -5.72
C LEU A 312 -14.28 -15.20 -4.67
N CYS A 313 -14.37 -14.56 -3.50
CA CYS A 313 -15.42 -14.88 -2.55
C CYS A 313 -16.63 -13.99 -2.82
N MET A 314 -17.65 -14.54 -3.47
CA MET A 314 -18.84 -13.80 -3.90
C MET A 314 -19.84 -13.67 -2.74
N PRO A 315 -20.37 -12.47 -2.45
CA PRO A 315 -21.35 -12.29 -1.39
C PRO A 315 -22.66 -13.02 -1.71
N LYS A 316 -23.44 -13.32 -0.67
CA LYS A 316 -24.77 -13.96 -0.81
C LYS A 316 -25.85 -12.99 -1.31
N ASP A 317 -25.57 -11.69 -1.22
CA ASP A 317 -26.44 -10.56 -1.53
C ASP A 317 -25.81 -9.65 -2.60
N PRO A 318 -25.72 -10.10 -3.87
CA PRO A 318 -25.12 -9.30 -4.93
C PRO A 318 -25.97 -8.07 -5.29
N GLU A 319 -25.29 -6.98 -5.63
CA GLU A 319 -25.85 -5.72 -6.11
C GLU A 319 -25.52 -5.55 -7.60
N TRP A 320 -26.46 -4.98 -8.37
CA TRP A 320 -26.35 -4.92 -9.83
C TRP A 320 -26.02 -3.53 -10.36
N GLY A 321 -25.20 -3.53 -11.41
CA GLY A 321 -24.75 -2.40 -12.23
C GLY A 321 -25.82 -1.82 -13.14
N ILE A 322 -25.35 -1.25 -14.26
CA ILE A 322 -26.09 -1.27 -15.53
C ILE A 322 -25.94 -2.70 -16.09
N TYR A 323 -27.06 -3.39 -16.36
CA TYR A 323 -27.06 -4.79 -16.80
C TYR A 323 -28.16 -5.07 -17.85
N THR A 324 -27.98 -6.16 -18.59
CA THR A 324 -28.96 -6.80 -19.46
C THR A 324 -29.04 -8.27 -19.08
N ASP A 325 -30.23 -8.84 -19.03
CA ASP A 325 -30.40 -10.27 -18.70
C ASP A 325 -29.93 -11.18 -19.85
N GLY A 326 -29.32 -12.31 -19.48
CA GLY A 326 -28.77 -13.29 -20.41
C GLY A 326 -27.27 -13.15 -20.64
N THR A 327 -26.74 -13.99 -21.53
CA THR A 327 -25.34 -13.92 -21.99
C THR A 327 -25.32 -13.39 -23.43
N ASP A 328 -24.50 -12.39 -23.71
CA ASP A 328 -24.31 -11.83 -25.04
C ASP A 328 -22.84 -11.45 -25.29
N GLY A 329 -22.50 -11.30 -26.57
CA GLY A 329 -21.23 -10.74 -27.01
C GLY A 329 -19.96 -11.38 -26.43
N ASP A 330 -18.90 -10.60 -26.41
CA ASP A 330 -17.61 -11.03 -25.87
C ASP A 330 -17.49 -10.67 -24.39
N LYS A 331 -17.77 -11.65 -23.51
CA LYS A 331 -17.74 -11.50 -22.05
C LYS A 331 -16.84 -12.52 -21.34
N ALA A 332 -16.35 -12.11 -20.18
CA ALA A 332 -15.85 -13.01 -19.15
C ALA A 332 -17.03 -13.58 -18.36
N PHE A 333 -16.94 -14.85 -17.97
CA PHE A 333 -17.98 -15.51 -17.18
C PHE A 333 -17.47 -15.85 -15.78
N LEU A 334 -18.39 -15.79 -14.82
CA LEU A 334 -18.16 -16.19 -13.43
C LEU A 334 -19.07 -17.39 -13.12
N HIS A 335 -18.45 -18.49 -12.72
CA HIS A 335 -19.08 -19.76 -12.38
C HIS A 335 -18.86 -20.09 -10.90
N GLY A 336 -19.78 -20.82 -10.28
CA GLY A 336 -19.58 -21.38 -8.95
C GLY A 336 -18.43 -22.40 -8.95
N ALA A 337 -17.77 -22.56 -7.81
CA ALA A 337 -16.66 -23.48 -7.66
C ALA A 337 -17.07 -24.81 -7.04
N GLU A 338 -16.46 -25.90 -7.49
CA GLU A 338 -16.74 -27.27 -7.04
C GLU A 338 -15.45 -27.99 -6.60
N TYR A 339 -15.57 -28.87 -5.61
CA TYR A 339 -14.46 -29.73 -5.21
C TYR A 339 -14.33 -30.96 -6.11
N GLU A 340 -13.12 -31.20 -6.60
CA GLU A 340 -12.77 -32.37 -7.39
C GLU A 340 -11.98 -33.39 -6.56
N PHE A 341 -12.62 -33.85 -5.48
CA PHE A 341 -11.98 -34.66 -4.44
C PHE A 341 -12.26 -36.17 -4.53
N SER A 342 -12.77 -36.66 -5.67
CA SER A 342 -13.14 -38.07 -5.86
C SER A 342 -11.99 -39.06 -5.62
N THR A 343 -10.74 -38.63 -5.82
CA THR A 343 -9.52 -39.43 -5.65
C THR A 343 -8.90 -39.34 -4.26
N LEU A 344 -9.37 -38.43 -3.39
CA LEU A 344 -8.87 -38.33 -2.01
C LEU A 344 -9.25 -39.57 -1.20
N THR A 345 -8.43 -39.91 -0.21
CA THR A 345 -8.62 -41.10 0.64
C THR A 345 -9.24 -40.82 2.00
N ASP A 346 -9.41 -39.54 2.36
CA ASP A 346 -9.98 -39.11 3.64
C ASP A 346 -11.43 -38.61 3.51
N SER A 347 -11.97 -38.05 4.60
CA SER A 347 -13.36 -37.57 4.66
C SER A 347 -13.71 -36.51 3.62
N ARG A 348 -12.72 -35.76 3.10
CA ARG A 348 -12.93 -34.73 2.07
C ARG A 348 -13.40 -35.32 0.75
N LYS A 349 -13.18 -36.62 0.51
CA LYS A 349 -13.75 -37.34 -0.63
C LYS A 349 -15.27 -37.17 -0.76
N SER A 350 -15.97 -37.09 0.38
CA SER A 350 -17.43 -36.89 0.41
C SER A 350 -17.88 -35.52 -0.12
N LEU A 351 -16.96 -34.57 -0.27
CA LEU A 351 -17.22 -33.23 -0.77
C LEU A 351 -17.12 -33.14 -2.29
N HIS A 352 -16.77 -34.22 -3.01
CA HIS A 352 -16.71 -34.19 -4.46
C HIS A 352 -18.01 -33.65 -5.08
N SER A 353 -17.88 -32.77 -6.07
CA SER A 353 -18.96 -32.03 -6.74
C SER A 353 -19.83 -31.18 -5.82
N ASN A 354 -19.42 -30.90 -4.57
CA ASN A 354 -20.11 -29.91 -3.76
C ASN A 354 -19.55 -28.52 -4.07
N ASP A 355 -20.46 -27.54 -4.15
CA ASP A 355 -20.08 -26.13 -4.19
C ASP A 355 -19.24 -25.71 -2.98
N VAL A 356 -18.28 -24.84 -3.24
CA VAL A 356 -17.25 -24.40 -2.28
C VAL A 356 -17.69 -23.09 -1.60
N PRO A 357 -17.92 -23.08 -0.27
CA PRO A 357 -18.20 -21.85 0.47
C PRO A 357 -16.92 -21.06 0.74
N CYS A 358 -17.08 -19.79 1.08
CA CYS A 358 -16.00 -18.94 1.57
C CYS A 358 -16.48 -17.94 2.61
N VAL A 359 -15.54 -17.39 3.34
CA VAL A 359 -15.77 -16.30 4.29
C VAL A 359 -14.56 -15.37 4.31
N VAL A 360 -14.82 -14.06 4.33
CA VAL A 360 -13.78 -13.05 4.51
C VAL A 360 -13.75 -12.64 5.98
N CYS A 361 -12.57 -12.72 6.56
CA CYS A 361 -12.31 -12.50 7.98
C CYS A 361 -11.45 -11.26 8.18
N LYS A 362 -11.77 -10.49 9.22
CA LYS A 362 -10.99 -9.36 9.72
C LYS A 362 -10.36 -9.75 11.06
N VAL A 363 -9.05 -9.56 11.20
CA VAL A 363 -8.34 -9.80 12.46
C VAL A 363 -7.82 -8.48 12.98
N ASN A 364 -8.24 -8.11 14.18
CA ASN A 364 -7.78 -6.89 14.86
C ASN A 364 -6.45 -7.16 15.57
N GLY A 365 -5.65 -6.11 15.77
CA GLY A 365 -4.30 -6.18 16.34
C GLY A 365 -3.26 -6.84 15.43
N ARG A 366 -3.52 -6.94 14.12
CA ARG A 366 -2.66 -7.59 13.11
C ARG A 366 -2.41 -6.69 11.93
N SER A 367 -1.18 -6.71 11.42
CA SER A 367 -0.72 -5.78 10.39
C SER A 367 -0.56 -6.39 9.00
N ALA A 368 -0.40 -7.71 8.92
CA ALA A 368 -0.18 -8.41 7.65
C ALA A 368 -0.76 -9.82 7.69
N THR A 369 -1.11 -10.35 6.52
CA THR A 369 -1.45 -11.76 6.32
C THR A 369 -0.57 -12.39 5.26
N MET A 370 -0.31 -13.69 5.37
CA MET A 370 0.34 -14.47 4.34
C MET A 370 -0.14 -15.92 4.31
N MET A 371 -0.07 -16.55 3.15
CA MET A 371 -0.23 -18.00 3.01
C MET A 371 1.15 -18.65 2.87
N LEU A 372 1.42 -19.66 3.69
CA LEU A 372 2.64 -20.47 3.63
C LEU A 372 2.30 -21.83 2.99
N PRO A 373 2.80 -22.10 1.77
CA PRO A 373 2.60 -23.39 1.11
C PRO A 373 3.47 -24.48 1.75
N ALA A 374 3.04 -25.74 1.60
CA ALA A 374 3.68 -26.95 2.12
C ALA A 374 3.98 -26.93 3.64
N ARG A 375 3.21 -26.15 4.40
CA ARG A 375 3.37 -25.97 5.84
C ARG A 375 2.02 -26.06 6.55
N ARG A 376 2.06 -26.50 7.81
CA ARG A 376 0.91 -26.51 8.72
C ARG A 376 1.01 -25.45 9.82
N ASN A 377 2.22 -24.98 10.10
CA ASN A 377 2.49 -24.01 11.18
C ASN A 377 3.18 -22.77 10.65
N CYS A 378 2.73 -21.63 11.16
CA CYS A 378 3.33 -20.32 10.94
C CYS A 378 4.75 -20.24 11.51
N TYR A 379 5.53 -19.28 11.03
CA TYR A 379 6.84 -18.98 11.61
C TYR A 379 6.68 -18.28 12.97
N THR A 380 7.74 -18.28 13.78
CA THR A 380 7.78 -17.53 15.03
C THR A 380 7.42 -16.07 14.79
N GLY A 381 6.57 -15.50 15.64
CA GLY A 381 6.05 -14.13 15.50
C GLY A 381 4.78 -14.02 14.66
N TRP A 382 4.37 -15.08 13.95
CA TRP A 382 3.12 -15.13 13.20
C TRP A 382 2.09 -16.01 13.89
N SER A 383 0.84 -15.58 13.88
CA SER A 383 -0.29 -16.34 14.42
C SER A 383 -0.99 -17.13 13.32
N LYS A 384 -1.40 -18.35 13.66
CA LYS A 384 -2.14 -19.22 12.75
C LYS A 384 -3.60 -18.79 12.71
N GLU A 385 -4.09 -18.48 11.52
CA GLU A 385 -5.51 -18.19 11.27
C GLU A 385 -6.26 -19.48 10.92
N TYR A 386 -5.75 -20.22 9.93
CA TYR A 386 -6.21 -21.58 9.63
C TYR A 386 -5.14 -22.38 8.87
N GLU A 387 -5.27 -23.70 8.87
CA GLU A 387 -4.44 -24.61 8.09
C GLU A 387 -5.30 -25.47 7.16
N GLY A 388 -4.68 -26.07 6.16
CA GLY A 388 -5.39 -26.79 5.13
C GLY A 388 -4.50 -27.39 4.05
N TYR A 389 -5.05 -27.49 2.85
CA TYR A 389 -4.39 -28.08 1.68
C TYR A 389 -4.42 -27.12 0.49
N LEU A 390 -3.32 -27.11 -0.26
CA LEU A 390 -3.26 -26.38 -1.51
C LEU A 390 -4.18 -27.05 -2.53
N VAL A 391 -4.96 -26.21 -3.20
CA VAL A 391 -5.80 -26.60 -4.32
C VAL A 391 -5.59 -25.65 -5.49
N ALA A 392 -5.80 -26.15 -6.71
CA ALA A 392 -5.78 -25.40 -7.97
C ALA A 392 -6.53 -26.20 -9.05
N SER A 393 -6.51 -25.72 -10.30
CA SER A 393 -7.03 -26.47 -11.44
C SER A 393 -6.24 -27.76 -11.72
N HIS A 394 -6.89 -28.68 -12.44
CA HIS A 394 -6.25 -29.93 -12.86
C HIS A 394 -5.08 -29.65 -13.82
N HIS A 395 -4.07 -30.52 -13.82
CA HIS A 395 -2.82 -30.31 -14.57
C HIS A 395 -3.00 -30.20 -16.11
N ASN A 396 -4.15 -30.59 -16.66
CA ASN A 396 -4.47 -30.48 -18.10
C ASN A 396 -5.49 -29.36 -18.41
N GLN A 397 -5.95 -28.63 -17.41
CA GLN A 397 -6.86 -27.50 -17.52
C GLN A 397 -6.10 -26.17 -17.63
N ASN A 398 -6.82 -25.07 -17.75
CA ASN A 398 -6.24 -23.73 -17.74
C ASN A 398 -5.68 -23.41 -16.35
N ARG A 399 -4.53 -22.71 -16.32
CA ARG A 399 -3.83 -22.40 -15.07
C ARG A 399 -4.71 -21.56 -14.13
N GLU A 400 -4.64 -21.88 -12.85
CA GLU A 400 -5.28 -21.12 -11.77
C GLU A 400 -4.29 -20.86 -10.65
N LYS A 401 -4.61 -19.89 -9.80
CA LYS A 401 -3.83 -19.58 -8.61
C LYS A 401 -4.02 -20.68 -7.57
N PHE A 402 -2.91 -21.07 -6.95
CA PHE A 402 -2.94 -21.91 -5.76
C PHE A 402 -3.59 -21.18 -4.59
N ILE A 403 -4.67 -21.75 -4.04
CA ILE A 403 -5.32 -21.26 -2.83
C ILE A 403 -5.21 -22.30 -1.71
N CYS A 404 -5.37 -21.85 -0.47
CA CYS A 404 -5.39 -22.71 0.70
C CYS A 404 -6.84 -23.00 1.10
N VAL A 405 -7.33 -24.22 0.89
CA VAL A 405 -8.64 -24.65 1.39
C VAL A 405 -8.47 -25.26 2.78
N ASP A 406 -9.33 -24.86 3.71
CA ASP A 406 -9.32 -25.29 5.11
C ASP A 406 -9.22 -26.82 5.26
N GLU A 407 -8.53 -27.31 6.30
CA GLU A 407 -8.35 -28.74 6.58
C GLU A 407 -9.68 -29.46 6.78
N LYS A 408 -10.71 -28.76 7.27
CA LYS A 408 -12.07 -29.28 7.47
C LYS A 408 -13.05 -28.50 6.62
N PRO A 409 -13.00 -28.67 5.28
CA PRO A 409 -13.86 -27.92 4.39
C PRO A 409 -15.33 -28.35 4.55
N GLU A 410 -16.21 -27.40 4.27
CA GLU A 410 -17.65 -27.56 4.17
C GLU A 410 -18.03 -27.58 2.68
N GLY A 411 -19.12 -28.26 2.35
CA GLY A 411 -19.82 -28.14 1.07
C GLY A 411 -21.19 -27.51 1.30
N LEU A 412 -21.72 -26.78 0.31
CA LEU A 412 -23.08 -26.24 0.44
C LEU A 412 -24.11 -27.36 0.42
N HIS A 413 -25.14 -27.24 1.26
CA HIS A 413 -26.18 -28.25 1.33
C HIS A 413 -27.02 -28.28 0.04
N GLY A 414 -27.09 -29.45 -0.60
CA GLY A 414 -27.88 -29.65 -1.82
C GLY A 414 -27.19 -29.28 -3.12
N SER A 415 -25.90 -28.94 -3.10
CA SER A 415 -25.12 -28.57 -4.29
C SER A 415 -24.28 -29.70 -4.90
N GLN A 416 -24.63 -30.97 -4.65
CA GLN A 416 -23.85 -32.15 -5.06
C GLN A 416 -23.94 -32.49 -6.56
N SER A 417 -24.44 -31.56 -7.38
CA SER A 417 -24.55 -31.71 -8.82
C SER A 417 -23.21 -31.38 -9.47
N ASN A 418 -22.75 -32.21 -10.40
CA ASN A 418 -21.58 -31.89 -11.21
C ASN A 418 -21.95 -30.86 -12.30
N ASN A 419 -21.75 -29.58 -12.03
CA ASN A 419 -21.99 -28.49 -12.99
C ASN A 419 -20.72 -28.08 -13.76
N ASP A 420 -19.59 -28.66 -13.39
CA ASP A 420 -18.28 -28.43 -13.96
C ASP A 420 -17.90 -26.93 -14.01
N GLY A 421 -18.08 -26.22 -12.89
CA GLY A 421 -17.82 -24.79 -12.80
C GLY A 421 -16.32 -24.43 -12.73
N TYR A 422 -15.93 -23.74 -11.65
CA TYR A 422 -14.54 -23.51 -11.28
C TYR A 422 -14.03 -24.67 -10.42
N LEU A 423 -13.13 -25.50 -10.94
CA LEU A 423 -12.84 -26.81 -10.34
C LEU A 423 -11.58 -26.80 -9.47
N LEU A 424 -11.71 -27.26 -8.22
CA LEU A 424 -10.63 -27.32 -7.25
C LEU A 424 -10.12 -28.74 -7.02
N TYR A 425 -8.88 -29.00 -7.46
CA TYR A 425 -8.16 -30.25 -7.27
C TYR A 425 -7.07 -30.09 -6.21
N ALA A 426 -6.80 -31.15 -5.44
CA ALA A 426 -5.66 -31.16 -4.53
C ALA A 426 -4.33 -31.08 -5.29
N VAL A 427 -3.37 -30.33 -4.74
CA VAL A 427 -2.06 -30.11 -5.36
C VAL A 427 -1.05 -31.13 -4.86
N GLU A 428 -0.46 -31.89 -5.78
CA GLU A 428 0.63 -32.82 -5.51
C GLU A 428 1.99 -32.22 -5.84
N GLY A 429 2.99 -32.47 -4.99
CA GLY A 429 4.38 -32.09 -5.28
C GLY A 429 5.01 -33.04 -6.30
N ILE A 430 5.46 -32.52 -7.44
CA ILE A 430 6.15 -33.31 -8.48
C ILE A 430 7.65 -33.06 -8.41
N CYS A 431 8.44 -34.12 -8.18
CA CYS A 431 9.89 -34.01 -8.07
C CYS A 431 10.55 -33.73 -9.43
N GLY A 432 11.71 -33.08 -9.40
CA GLY A 432 12.48 -32.70 -10.59
C GLY A 432 13.17 -31.37 -10.32
N SER A 433 12.65 -30.29 -10.90
CA SER A 433 13.04 -28.93 -10.50
C SER A 433 12.60 -28.60 -9.06
N LEU A 434 11.56 -29.28 -8.54
CA LEU A 434 11.24 -29.28 -7.12
C LEU A 434 12.17 -30.27 -6.39
N PRO A 435 12.98 -29.82 -5.42
CA PRO A 435 13.93 -30.69 -4.72
C PRO A 435 13.25 -31.79 -3.89
N CYS A 436 13.70 -33.03 -4.05
CA CYS A 436 13.22 -34.17 -3.28
C CYS A 436 14.42 -34.98 -2.75
N PRO A 437 14.80 -34.86 -1.47
CA PRO A 437 14.17 -34.09 -0.37
C PRO A 437 14.36 -32.55 -0.46
N PRO A 438 13.58 -31.75 0.30
CA PRO A 438 12.65 -32.14 1.37
C PRO A 438 11.23 -32.49 0.92
N TYR A 439 10.87 -32.28 -0.35
CA TYR A 439 9.57 -32.68 -0.88
C TYR A 439 9.53 -34.18 -1.21
N VAL A 440 8.33 -34.70 -1.43
CA VAL A 440 8.08 -36.09 -1.79
C VAL A 440 7.18 -36.13 -3.02
N ASN A 441 7.57 -36.95 -4.01
CA ASN A 441 6.84 -37.08 -5.26
C ASN A 441 5.40 -37.55 -5.03
N GLY A 442 4.43 -36.87 -5.65
CA GLY A 442 3.02 -37.23 -5.61
C GLY A 442 2.35 -36.98 -4.24
N ARG A 443 2.98 -36.22 -3.33
CA ARG A 443 2.39 -35.94 -2.01
C ARG A 443 1.58 -34.66 -2.05
N GLU A 444 0.36 -34.71 -1.53
CA GLU A 444 -0.51 -33.55 -1.40
C GLU A 444 0.12 -32.49 -0.47
N LEU A 445 0.14 -31.25 -0.95
CA LEU A 445 0.77 -30.14 -0.24
C LEU A 445 -0.21 -29.48 0.73
N THR A 446 0.20 -29.38 1.99
CA THR A 446 -0.55 -28.62 3.00
C THR A 446 -0.33 -27.12 2.82
N CYS A 447 -1.09 -26.30 3.52
CA CYS A 447 -0.88 -24.86 3.59
C CYS A 447 -1.36 -24.31 4.94
N VAL A 448 -0.89 -23.12 5.30
CA VAL A 448 -1.34 -22.40 6.48
C VAL A 448 -1.43 -20.91 6.17
N VAL A 449 -2.52 -20.28 6.58
CA VAL A 449 -2.69 -18.83 6.52
C VAL A 449 -2.37 -18.25 7.89
N CYS A 450 -1.54 -17.21 7.88
CA CYS A 450 -0.93 -16.62 9.06
C CYS A 450 -1.14 -15.11 9.08
N SER A 451 -1.20 -14.52 10.27
CA SER A 451 -1.21 -13.07 10.48
C SER A 451 -0.03 -12.62 11.38
N PHE A 452 0.47 -11.40 11.18
CA PHE A 452 1.54 -10.80 11.98
C PHE A 452 0.98 -9.80 12.98
#